data_AF-A0A1T5LE50-F1
#
_entry.id   AF-A0A1T5LE50-F1
#
_cell.length_a   1.000
_cell.length_b   1.000
_cell.length_c   1.000
_cell.angle_alpha   90.00
_cell.angle_beta   90.00
_cell.angle_gamma   90.00
#
_symmetry.space_group_name_H-M   'P 1'
#
loop_
_entity.id
_entity.type
_entity.pdbx_description
1 polymer ?
#
loop_
_entity_poly.entity_id
_entity_poly.type
_entity_poly.pdbx_seq_one_letter_code
_entity_poly.pdbx_strand_id
1 'polypeptide(L)'
;MHFIKKFTWIVLFTSSVLTMSAQTVKVKKENTRITGDSAEGYEVELEGTVNEVHSAFTKFLKLYGKVKQSEGILTINELAINGSTYTFSIYATVKETGKNATAWIGSKSSGQGTTDASNVHAALEKLIADFGIKYYRDKIQVQIDETNRAYQAVEKQKQRLANENKTLLTKVEDNKREKIQLEKALENNKLENETLLKRIEKNKLDQDSVALAGEQSLYRNSICFLFEGIASSDDLISILSSLRLTAFTLVADV
;
A
#
# COMPACT_ATOMS: atom_id res chain seq x y z
N MET A 1 -21.79 -21.23 4.62
CA MET A 1 -22.29 -21.15 6.02
C MET A 1 -21.32 -20.49 7.02
N HIS A 2 -19.99 -20.45 6.76
CA HIS A 2 -19.03 -19.77 7.66
C HIS A 2 -19.13 -18.23 7.71
N PHE A 3 -19.68 -17.60 6.67
CA PHE A 3 -19.77 -16.13 6.57
C PHE A 3 -20.81 -15.53 7.52
N ILE A 4 -21.94 -16.21 7.73
CA ILE A 4 -23.03 -15.77 8.60
C ILE A 4 -22.62 -15.78 10.09
N LYS A 5 -21.81 -16.78 10.52
CA LYS A 5 -21.28 -16.84 11.89
C LYS A 5 -20.28 -15.72 12.22
N LYS A 6 -19.53 -15.24 11.22
CA LYS A 6 -18.59 -14.11 11.39
C LYS A 6 -19.35 -12.78 11.42
N PHE A 7 -20.41 -12.65 10.62
CA PHE A 7 -21.26 -11.47 10.58
C PHE A 7 -22.06 -11.28 11.88
N THR A 8 -22.59 -12.36 12.46
CA THR A 8 -23.31 -12.28 13.76
C THR A 8 -22.40 -11.86 14.92
N TRP A 9 -21.11 -12.23 14.90
CA TRP A 9 -20.15 -11.80 15.93
C TRP A 9 -19.83 -10.30 15.87
N ILE A 10 -19.74 -9.72 14.66
CA ILE A 10 -19.48 -8.28 14.47
C ILE A 10 -20.68 -7.46 14.95
N VAL A 11 -21.91 -7.89 14.61
CA VAL A 11 -23.16 -7.19 15.01
C VAL A 11 -23.37 -7.24 16.53
N LEU A 12 -22.95 -8.31 17.20
CA LEU A 12 -23.08 -8.45 18.65
C LEU A 12 -22.02 -7.61 19.41
N PHE A 13 -20.85 -7.39 18.80
CA PHE A 13 -19.81 -6.52 19.35
C PHE A 13 -20.14 -5.02 19.19
N THR A 14 -20.77 -4.61 18.08
CA THR A 14 -21.17 -3.21 17.88
C THR A 14 -22.33 -2.77 18.77
N SER A 15 -23.21 -3.68 19.21
CA SER A 15 -24.33 -3.34 20.11
C SER A 15 -23.89 -2.97 21.54
N SER A 16 -22.71 -3.44 21.98
CA SER A 16 -22.21 -3.16 23.34
C SER A 16 -21.51 -1.80 23.49
N VAL A 17 -21.33 -1.03 22.41
CA VAL A 17 -20.59 0.25 22.44
C VAL A 17 -21.50 1.46 22.70
N LEU A 18 -22.82 1.27 22.82
CA LEU A 18 -23.78 2.38 22.96
C LEU A 18 -24.10 2.80 24.39
N THR A 19 -23.44 2.24 25.41
CA THR A 19 -23.52 2.80 26.77
C THR A 19 -22.56 3.98 26.93
N MET A 20 -22.76 5.02 26.11
CA MET A 20 -22.14 6.33 26.35
C MET A 20 -22.70 6.90 27.65
N SER A 21 -21.98 6.66 28.74
CA SER A 21 -22.18 7.39 29.98
C SER A 21 -21.82 8.85 29.69
N ALA A 22 -22.83 9.72 29.64
CA ALA A 22 -22.61 11.15 29.58
C ALA A 22 -21.83 11.56 30.85
N GLN A 23 -20.53 11.79 30.70
CA GLN A 23 -19.68 12.28 31.79
C GLN A 23 -20.18 13.68 32.17
N THR A 24 -21.00 13.74 33.22
CA THR A 24 -21.44 15.01 33.80
C THR A 24 -20.29 15.56 34.63
N VAL A 25 -19.78 16.71 34.23
CA VAL A 25 -18.80 17.50 34.98
C VAL A 25 -19.46 17.95 36.28
N LYS A 26 -19.13 17.28 37.40
CA LYS A 26 -19.65 17.64 38.73
C LYS A 26 -18.82 18.79 39.28
N VAL A 27 -19.40 19.98 39.36
CA VAL A 27 -18.82 21.11 40.07
C VAL A 27 -19.25 21.03 41.53
N LYS A 28 -18.29 21.05 42.46
CA LYS A 28 -18.57 21.08 43.90
C LYS A 28 -18.07 22.39 44.49
N LYS A 29 -18.80 22.93 45.47
CA LYS A 29 -18.33 24.07 46.26
C LYS A 29 -17.37 23.53 47.33
N GLU A 30 -16.13 23.99 47.33
CA GLU A 30 -15.11 23.58 48.31
C GLU A 30 -14.41 24.82 48.89
N ASN A 31 -14.31 24.87 50.22
CA ASN A 31 -13.56 25.93 50.92
C ASN A 31 -12.14 25.43 51.19
N THR A 32 -11.16 25.99 50.49
CA THR A 32 -9.75 25.58 50.62
C THR A 32 -8.97 26.70 51.32
N ARG A 33 -8.06 26.33 52.23
CA ARG A 33 -7.12 27.28 52.82
C ARG A 33 -5.96 27.53 51.85
N ILE A 34 -5.82 28.77 51.39
CA ILE A 34 -4.73 29.19 50.52
C ILE A 34 -3.96 30.29 51.23
N THR A 35 -2.65 30.08 51.42
CA THR A 35 -1.74 31.06 52.04
C THR A 35 -2.19 31.49 53.45
N GLY A 36 -2.71 30.55 54.25
CA GLY A 36 -3.10 30.80 55.65
C GLY A 36 -4.53 31.34 55.86
N ASP A 37 -5.21 31.78 54.80
CA ASP A 37 -6.58 32.30 54.85
C ASP A 37 -7.59 31.34 54.21
N SER A 38 -8.84 31.35 54.69
CA SER A 38 -9.93 30.55 54.11
C SER A 38 -10.44 31.23 52.83
N ALA A 39 -10.38 30.52 51.69
CA ALA A 39 -10.90 31.00 50.42
C ALA A 39 -12.05 30.11 49.95
N GLU A 40 -13.19 30.73 49.65
CA GLU A 40 -14.32 30.02 49.05
C GLU A 40 -14.10 29.86 47.55
N GLY A 41 -14.32 28.65 47.06
CA GLY A 41 -14.13 28.33 45.65
C GLY A 41 -14.97 27.17 45.18
N TYR A 42 -14.73 26.82 43.92
CA TYR A 42 -15.37 25.75 43.20
C TYR A 42 -14.31 24.81 42.65
N GLU A 43 -14.58 23.52 42.76
CA GLU A 43 -13.73 22.47 42.23
C GLU A 43 -14.45 21.68 41.14
N VAL A 44 -13.65 21.18 40.20
CA VAL A 44 -14.07 20.24 39.17
C VAL A 44 -13.12 19.05 39.14
N GLU A 45 -13.69 17.85 39.18
CA GLU A 45 -12.94 16.60 39.08
C GLU A 45 -12.81 16.20 37.60
N LEU A 46 -11.58 15.95 37.16
CA LEU A 46 -11.25 15.67 35.76
C LEU A 46 -10.43 14.38 35.64
N GLU A 47 -10.74 13.59 34.61
CA GLU A 47 -10.01 12.37 34.28
C GLU A 47 -8.70 12.72 33.54
N GLY A 48 -7.59 12.76 34.27
CA GLY A 48 -6.27 13.04 33.72
C GLY A 48 -5.18 13.13 34.76
N THR A 49 -3.93 13.19 34.30
CA THR A 49 -2.80 13.43 35.19
C THR A 49 -2.77 14.89 35.66
N VAL A 50 -2.23 15.14 36.86
CA VAL A 50 -2.12 16.49 37.42
C VAL A 50 -1.40 17.44 36.47
N ASN A 51 -0.34 16.97 35.80
CA ASN A 51 0.46 17.78 34.88
C ASN A 51 -0.33 18.20 33.63
N GLU A 52 -1.12 17.29 33.07
CA GLU A 52 -1.96 17.57 31.89
C GLU A 52 -3.05 18.59 32.24
N VAL A 53 -3.75 18.35 33.35
CA VAL A 53 -4.82 19.24 33.82
C VAL A 53 -4.25 20.60 34.21
N HIS A 54 -3.11 20.65 34.90
CA HIS A 54 -2.44 21.91 35.24
C HIS A 54 -2.01 22.71 34.01
N SER A 55 -1.44 22.04 33.00
CA SER A 55 -1.05 22.68 31.74
C SER A 55 -2.26 23.21 30.97
N ALA A 56 -3.32 22.41 30.85
CA ALA A 56 -4.56 22.80 30.20
C ALA A 56 -5.25 23.95 30.95
N PHE A 57 -5.29 23.89 32.28
CA PHE A 57 -5.91 24.90 33.12
C PHE A 57 -5.16 26.22 33.06
N THR A 58 -3.82 26.18 33.12
CA THR A 58 -2.98 27.37 32.94
C THR A 58 -3.20 28.01 31.57
N LYS A 59 -3.28 27.23 30.49
CA LYS A 59 -3.58 27.74 29.14
C LYS A 59 -4.97 28.35 29.06
N PHE A 60 -5.96 27.74 29.72
CA PHE A 60 -7.32 28.26 29.77
C PHE A 60 -7.39 29.59 30.52
N LEU A 61 -6.80 29.68 31.71
CA LEU A 61 -6.80 30.89 32.53
C LEU A 61 -6.07 32.06 31.86
N LYS A 62 -5.04 31.79 31.05
CA LYS A 62 -4.35 32.81 30.23
C LYS A 62 -5.27 33.52 29.22
N LEU A 63 -6.40 32.93 28.86
CA LEU A 63 -7.39 33.58 27.98
C LEU A 63 -8.18 34.69 28.70
N TYR A 64 -8.26 34.62 30.03
CA TYR A 64 -9.08 35.52 30.85
C TYR A 64 -8.26 36.54 31.65
N GLY A 65 -6.94 36.36 31.75
CA GLY A 65 -6.08 37.28 32.47
C GLY A 65 -4.60 36.89 32.50
N LYS A 66 -3.80 37.75 33.13
CA LYS A 66 -2.35 37.53 33.28
C LYS A 66 -2.11 36.61 34.47
N VAL A 67 -1.83 35.34 34.17
CA VAL A 67 -1.59 34.30 35.18
C VAL A 67 -0.16 34.38 35.72
N LYS A 68 -0.01 34.51 37.03
CA LYS A 68 1.25 34.33 37.76
C LYS A 68 1.23 32.95 38.42
N GLN A 69 2.34 32.23 38.38
CA GLN A 69 2.47 30.93 39.03
C GLN A 69 3.49 31.04 40.16
N SER A 70 3.08 30.68 41.37
CA SER A 70 3.95 30.64 42.56
C SER A 70 3.65 29.37 43.34
N GLU A 71 4.66 28.52 43.54
CA GLU A 71 4.57 27.29 44.37
C GLU A 71 3.36 26.37 44.05
N GLY A 72 2.98 26.26 42.77
CA GLY A 72 1.85 25.42 42.33
C GLY A 72 0.47 26.11 42.43
N ILE A 73 0.42 27.32 42.98
CA ILE A 73 -0.78 28.18 42.99
C ILE A 73 -0.70 29.14 41.80
N LEU A 74 -1.81 29.22 41.06
CA LEU A 74 -2.02 30.18 39.98
C LEU A 74 -2.77 31.38 40.53
N THR A 75 -2.19 32.58 40.41
CA THR A 75 -2.82 33.83 40.84
C THR A 75 -3.12 34.70 39.63
N ILE A 76 -4.35 35.23 39.58
CA ILE A 76 -4.82 36.14 38.54
C ILE A 76 -5.26 37.42 39.23
N ASN A 77 -4.59 38.53 38.94
CA ASN A 77 -4.85 39.82 39.60
C ASN A 77 -6.02 40.59 38.95
N GLU A 78 -6.21 40.41 37.65
CA GLU A 78 -7.24 41.08 36.86
C GLU A 78 -7.90 40.02 35.99
N LEU A 79 -9.19 39.77 36.24
CA LEU A 79 -9.97 38.81 35.47
C LEU A 79 -11.00 39.54 34.63
N ALA A 80 -10.94 39.32 33.32
CA ALA A 80 -11.94 39.82 32.39
C ALA A 80 -12.91 38.70 32.02
N ILE A 81 -14.15 38.75 32.53
CA ILE A 81 -15.20 37.77 32.19
C ILE A 81 -16.35 38.52 31.53
N ASN A 82 -16.73 38.12 30.30
CA ASN A 82 -17.88 38.67 29.56
C ASN A 82 -17.86 40.21 29.42
N GLY A 83 -16.68 40.81 29.29
CA GLY A 83 -16.51 42.26 29.15
C GLY A 83 -16.46 43.05 30.47
N SER A 84 -16.76 42.41 31.61
CA SER A 84 -16.54 43.00 32.93
C SER A 84 -15.13 42.69 33.42
N THR A 85 -14.41 43.74 33.81
CA THR A 85 -13.09 43.61 34.44
C THR A 85 -13.25 43.60 35.95
N TYR A 86 -12.63 42.62 36.58
CA TYR A 86 -12.65 42.45 38.02
C TYR A 86 -11.23 42.58 38.57
N THR A 87 -11.01 43.50 39.51
CA THR A 87 -9.69 43.83 40.08
C THR A 87 -9.32 42.99 41.31
N PHE A 88 -10.10 41.95 41.64
CA PHE A 88 -9.78 41.09 42.77
C PHE A 88 -8.88 39.92 42.37
N SER A 89 -8.01 39.52 43.30
CA SER A 89 -7.09 38.40 43.09
C SER A 89 -7.81 37.06 43.23
N ILE A 90 -7.72 36.25 42.18
CA ILE A 90 -8.27 34.90 42.11
C ILE A 90 -7.12 33.92 42.24
N TYR A 91 -7.37 32.86 42.99
CA TYR A 91 -6.46 31.76 43.19
C TYR A 91 -7.00 30.53 42.50
N ALA A 92 -6.12 29.79 41.84
CA ALA A 92 -6.42 28.53 41.19
C ALA A 92 -5.34 27.52 41.58
N THR A 93 -5.75 26.28 41.82
CA THR A 93 -4.83 25.18 42.15
C THR A 93 -5.33 23.91 41.51
N VAL A 94 -4.41 23.01 41.18
CA VAL A 94 -4.75 21.65 40.76
C VAL A 94 -4.23 20.70 41.83
N LYS A 95 -5.10 19.83 42.34
CA LYS A 95 -4.78 18.81 43.34
C LYS A 95 -4.91 17.42 42.71
N GLU A 96 -4.13 16.48 43.20
CA GLU A 96 -4.28 15.07 42.84
C GLU A 96 -5.35 14.43 43.73
N THR A 97 -6.35 13.78 43.12
CA THR A 97 -7.42 13.07 43.82
C THR A 97 -7.47 11.63 43.30
N GLY A 98 -6.55 10.80 43.81
CA GLY A 98 -6.46 9.39 43.42
C GLY A 98 -5.99 9.22 41.98
N LYS A 99 -6.86 8.75 41.09
CA LYS A 99 -6.58 8.59 39.64
C LYS A 99 -6.99 9.81 38.81
N ASN A 100 -7.68 10.75 39.43
CA ASN A 100 -8.21 11.95 38.81
C ASN A 100 -7.45 13.17 39.33
N ALA A 101 -7.52 14.27 38.60
CA ALA A 101 -7.04 15.56 39.06
C ALA A 101 -8.21 16.50 39.29
N THR A 102 -8.16 17.23 40.39
CA THR A 102 -9.18 18.21 40.76
C THR A 102 -8.64 19.60 40.51
N ALA A 103 -9.29 20.36 39.63
CA ALA A 103 -8.98 21.77 39.43
C ALA A 103 -9.91 22.62 40.31
N TRP A 104 -9.32 23.48 41.13
CA TRP A 104 -10.02 24.37 42.04
C TRP A 104 -9.76 25.82 41.66
N ILE A 105 -10.79 26.67 41.77
CA ILE A 105 -10.70 28.12 41.60
C ILE A 105 -11.49 28.83 42.69
N GLY A 106 -10.95 29.90 43.24
CA GLY A 106 -11.62 30.64 44.30
C GLY A 106 -11.04 32.03 44.54
N SER A 107 -11.70 32.77 45.41
CA SER A 107 -11.32 34.13 45.78
C SER A 107 -11.29 34.30 47.30
N LYS A 108 -10.50 35.25 47.78
CA LYS A 108 -10.41 35.55 49.22
C LYS A 108 -11.63 36.37 49.67
N SER A 109 -12.25 35.98 50.78
CA SER A 109 -13.47 36.60 51.32
C SER A 109 -13.25 38.04 51.86
N SER A 110 -12.01 38.43 52.19
CA SER A 110 -11.71 39.63 52.99
C SER A 110 -11.75 40.99 52.25
N GLY A 111 -12.52 41.14 51.17
CA GLY A 111 -12.54 42.39 50.40
C GLY A 111 -13.70 42.56 49.42
N GLN A 112 -14.72 41.72 49.47
CA GLN A 112 -15.86 41.77 48.55
C GLN A 112 -16.98 42.64 49.13
N GLY A 113 -17.41 43.67 48.40
CA GLY A 113 -18.67 44.35 48.66
C GLY A 113 -19.83 43.34 48.52
N THR A 114 -20.78 43.37 49.45
CA THR A 114 -21.83 42.35 49.61
C THR A 114 -22.72 42.14 48.38
N THR A 115 -22.78 43.13 47.47
CA THR A 115 -23.62 43.09 46.26
C THR A 115 -22.94 42.43 45.06
N ASP A 116 -21.60 42.47 44.97
CA ASP A 116 -20.84 41.92 43.84
C ASP A 116 -20.42 40.45 44.05
N ALA A 117 -20.45 39.97 45.30
CA ALA A 117 -20.01 38.63 45.65
C ALA A 117 -20.82 37.53 44.93
N SER A 118 -22.16 37.65 44.86
CA SER A 118 -23.01 36.65 44.21
C SER A 118 -22.73 36.50 42.71
N ASN A 119 -22.54 37.63 42.00
CA ASN A 119 -22.22 37.64 40.58
C ASN A 119 -20.83 37.03 40.31
N VAL A 120 -19.85 37.31 41.19
CA VAL A 120 -18.51 36.72 41.11
C VAL A 120 -18.54 35.22 41.32
N HIS A 121 -19.27 34.74 42.32
CA HIS A 121 -19.41 33.31 42.59
C HIS A 121 -20.04 32.57 41.39
N ALA A 122 -21.13 33.11 40.83
CA ALA A 122 -21.75 32.54 39.64
C ALA A 122 -20.81 32.55 38.41
N ALA A 123 -19.99 33.60 38.26
CA ALA A 123 -19.03 33.68 37.18
C ALA A 123 -17.86 32.69 37.34
N LEU A 124 -17.38 32.48 38.57
CA LEU A 124 -16.34 31.49 38.88
C LEU A 124 -16.84 30.05 38.68
N GLU A 125 -18.07 29.76 39.10
CA GLU A 125 -18.71 28.46 38.87
C GLU A 125 -18.84 28.16 37.37
N LYS A 126 -19.30 29.15 36.60
CA LYS A 126 -19.37 29.02 35.13
C LYS A 126 -17.98 28.83 34.51
N LEU A 127 -16.98 29.58 34.98
CA LEU A 127 -15.62 29.50 34.45
C LEU A 127 -14.99 28.12 34.66
N ILE A 128 -15.17 27.52 35.84
CA ILE A 128 -14.65 26.17 36.12
C ILE A 128 -15.42 25.07 35.38
N ALA A 129 -16.74 25.25 35.19
CA ALA A 129 -17.55 24.36 34.38
C ALA A 129 -17.13 24.41 32.90
N ASP A 130 -16.95 25.61 32.35
CA ASP A 130 -16.49 25.83 30.97
C ASP A 130 -15.09 25.25 30.75
N PHE A 131 -14.20 25.35 31.75
CA PHE A 131 -12.91 24.68 31.72
C PHE A 131 -13.05 23.16 31.61
N GLY A 132 -13.88 22.54 32.45
CA GLY A 132 -14.10 21.09 32.41
C GLY A 132 -14.62 20.62 31.05
N ILE A 133 -15.61 21.32 30.49
CA ILE A 133 -16.15 21.02 29.15
C ILE A 133 -15.06 21.16 28.08
N LYS A 134 -14.28 22.24 28.12
CA LYS A 134 -13.22 22.49 27.16
C LYS A 134 -12.12 21.42 27.24
N TYR A 135 -11.71 21.04 28.45
CA TYR A 135 -10.69 20.02 28.67
C TYR A 135 -11.07 18.68 28.01
N TYR A 136 -12.31 18.21 28.22
CA TYR A 136 -12.78 16.99 27.57
C TYR A 136 -12.89 17.14 26.04
N ARG A 137 -13.35 18.30 25.55
CA ARG A 137 -13.41 18.57 24.11
C ARG A 137 -12.02 18.51 23.47
N ASP A 138 -11.03 19.15 24.07
CA ASP A 138 -9.65 19.16 23.58
C ASP A 138 -9.05 17.76 23.59
N LYS A 139 -9.30 16.97 24.65
CA LYS A 139 -8.86 15.57 24.75
C LYS A 139 -9.48 14.69 23.66
N ILE A 140 -10.77 14.81 23.43
CA ILE A 140 -11.48 14.10 22.36
C ILE A 140 -10.95 14.52 20.99
N GLN A 141 -10.67 15.81 20.78
CA GLN A 141 -10.13 16.30 19.52
C GLN A 141 -8.77 15.67 19.20
N VAL A 142 -7.87 15.56 20.19
CA VAL A 142 -6.58 14.88 20.01
C VAL A 142 -6.77 13.43 19.58
N GLN A 143 -7.69 12.70 20.22
CA GLN A 143 -7.98 11.31 19.85
C GLN A 143 -8.56 11.18 18.44
N ILE A 144 -9.43 12.11 18.03
CA ILE A 144 -9.97 12.19 16.68
C ILE A 144 -8.84 12.43 15.67
N ASP A 145 -7.94 13.36 15.95
CA ASP A 145 -6.84 13.70 15.05
C ASP A 145 -5.85 12.54 14.88
N GLU A 146 -5.53 11.84 15.98
CA GLU A 146 -4.70 10.62 15.96
C GLU A 146 -5.37 9.51 15.13
N THR A 147 -6.66 9.28 15.35
CA THR A 147 -7.44 8.27 14.61
C THR A 147 -7.51 8.61 13.13
N ASN A 148 -7.75 9.87 12.78
CA ASN A 148 -7.76 10.35 11.40
C ASN A 148 -6.41 10.17 10.73
N ARG A 149 -5.30 10.46 11.43
CA ARG A 149 -3.95 10.23 10.92
C ARG A 149 -3.68 8.75 10.67
N ALA A 150 -4.07 7.88 11.60
CA ALA A 150 -3.95 6.43 11.45
C ALA A 150 -4.78 5.92 10.26
N TYR A 151 -6.02 6.38 10.14
CA TYR A 151 -6.90 6.03 9.03
C TYR A 151 -6.31 6.43 7.66
N GLN A 152 -5.80 7.66 7.55
CA GLN A 152 -5.16 8.13 6.32
C GLN A 152 -3.91 7.31 5.95
N ALA A 153 -3.14 6.86 6.94
CA ALA A 153 -1.98 5.99 6.69
C ALA A 153 -2.41 4.63 6.13
N VAL A 154 -3.47 4.02 6.68
CA VAL A 154 -4.03 2.75 6.20
C VAL A 154 -4.60 2.90 4.79
N GLU A 155 -5.35 3.96 4.51
CA GLU A 155 -5.93 4.16 3.16
C GLU A 155 -4.84 4.33 2.09
N LYS A 156 -3.74 5.03 2.42
CA LYS A 156 -2.57 5.11 1.52
C LYS A 156 -1.94 3.74 1.25
N GLN A 157 -1.81 2.89 2.28
CA GLN A 157 -1.28 1.53 2.10
C GLN A 157 -2.19 0.68 1.22
N LYS A 158 -3.50 0.73 1.48
CA LYS A 158 -4.52 0.05 0.66
C LYS A 158 -4.46 0.50 -0.81
N GLN A 159 -4.30 1.80 -1.06
CA GLN A 159 -4.15 2.33 -2.41
C GLN A 159 -2.87 1.84 -3.10
N ARG A 160 -1.74 1.78 -2.39
CA ARG A 160 -0.48 1.22 -2.91
C ARG A 160 -0.64 -0.24 -3.30
N LEU A 161 -1.18 -1.06 -2.40
CA LEU A 161 -1.43 -2.49 -2.65
C LEU A 161 -2.39 -2.70 -3.84
N ALA A 162 -3.42 -1.86 -3.98
CA ALA A 162 -4.33 -1.91 -5.12
C ALA A 162 -3.60 -1.62 -6.45
N ASN A 163 -2.67 -0.65 -6.46
CA ASN A 163 -1.88 -0.31 -7.64
C ASN A 163 -0.83 -1.39 -7.98
N GLU A 164 -0.20 -1.97 -6.95
CA GLU A 164 0.70 -3.11 -7.11
C GLU A 164 -0.03 -4.31 -7.70
N ASN A 165 -1.23 -4.62 -7.19
CA ASN A 165 -2.06 -5.70 -7.72
C ASN A 165 -2.40 -5.49 -9.20
N LYS A 166 -2.84 -4.27 -9.59
CA LYS A 166 -3.07 -3.93 -11.00
C LYS A 166 -1.81 -4.13 -11.86
N THR A 167 -0.65 -3.71 -11.37
CA THR A 167 0.63 -3.85 -12.08
C THR A 167 1.01 -5.32 -12.26
N LEU A 168 0.84 -6.14 -11.21
CA LEU A 168 1.08 -7.58 -11.27
C LEU A 168 0.15 -8.28 -12.24
N LEU A 169 -1.14 -7.91 -12.26
CA LEU A 169 -2.11 -8.45 -13.22
C LEU A 169 -1.70 -8.14 -14.67
N THR A 170 -1.28 -6.92 -14.96
CA THR A 170 -0.76 -6.57 -16.30
C THR A 170 0.47 -7.40 -16.66
N LYS A 171 1.45 -7.53 -15.76
CA LYS A 171 2.64 -8.37 -15.99
C LYS A 171 2.28 -9.83 -16.26
N VAL A 172 1.30 -10.38 -15.55
CA VAL A 172 0.82 -11.75 -15.78
C VAL A 172 0.22 -11.89 -17.17
N GLU A 173 -0.59 -10.92 -17.63
CA GLU A 173 -1.16 -10.95 -18.97
C GLU A 173 -0.13 -10.75 -20.07
N ASP A 174 0.91 -9.93 -19.84
CA ASP A 174 2.02 -9.76 -20.78
C ASP A 174 2.85 -11.05 -20.89
N ASN A 175 3.21 -11.67 -19.77
CA ASN A 175 3.93 -12.94 -19.74
C ASN A 175 3.15 -14.06 -20.43
N LYS A 176 1.82 -14.10 -20.27
CA LYS A 176 0.96 -15.07 -20.99
C LYS A 176 1.01 -14.84 -22.50
N ARG A 177 0.95 -13.58 -22.96
CA ARG A 177 1.04 -13.24 -24.38
C ARG A 177 2.39 -13.60 -24.97
N GLU A 178 3.47 -13.28 -24.26
CA GLU A 178 4.83 -13.63 -24.67
C GLU A 178 5.01 -15.16 -24.76
N LYS A 179 4.52 -15.90 -23.77
CA LYS A 179 4.54 -17.37 -23.80
C LYS A 179 3.87 -17.93 -25.07
N ILE A 180 2.69 -17.43 -25.42
CA ILE A 180 1.97 -17.87 -26.62
C ILE A 180 2.78 -17.56 -27.89
N GLN A 181 3.45 -16.40 -27.95
CA GLN A 181 4.30 -16.04 -29.10
C GLN A 181 5.52 -16.95 -29.22
N LEU A 182 6.19 -17.23 -28.10
CA LEU A 182 7.36 -18.12 -28.05
C LEU A 182 6.98 -19.56 -28.43
N GLU A 183 5.84 -20.06 -27.97
CA GLU A 183 5.33 -21.39 -28.35
C GLU A 183 5.10 -21.49 -29.86
N LYS A 184 4.49 -20.48 -30.48
CA LYS A 184 4.30 -20.41 -31.94
C LYS A 184 5.63 -20.33 -32.70
N ALA A 185 6.58 -19.54 -32.22
CA ALA A 185 7.89 -19.42 -32.84
C ALA A 185 8.66 -20.75 -32.78
N LEU A 186 8.54 -21.47 -31.66
CA LEU A 186 9.17 -22.78 -31.48
C LEU A 186 8.55 -23.83 -32.41
N GLU A 187 7.22 -23.82 -32.55
CA GLU A 187 6.52 -24.69 -33.52
C GLU A 187 6.96 -24.41 -34.97
N ASN A 188 7.02 -23.14 -35.36
CA ASN A 188 7.50 -22.74 -36.70
C ASN A 188 8.94 -23.17 -36.95
N ASN A 189 9.84 -22.96 -35.99
CA ASN A 189 11.24 -23.35 -36.12
C ASN A 189 11.40 -24.87 -36.26
N LYS A 190 10.55 -25.64 -35.58
CA LYS A 190 10.51 -27.10 -35.69
C LYS A 190 10.11 -27.55 -37.10
N LEU A 191 9.06 -26.92 -37.65
CA LEU A 191 8.59 -27.18 -39.02
C LEU A 191 9.67 -26.79 -40.06
N GLU A 192 10.29 -25.63 -39.90
CA GLU A 192 11.39 -25.19 -40.77
C GLU A 192 12.56 -26.19 -40.75
N ASN A 193 12.96 -26.67 -39.58
CA ASN A 193 14.01 -27.68 -39.44
C ASN A 193 13.65 -28.99 -40.17
N GLU A 194 12.44 -29.49 -39.99
CA GLU A 194 11.96 -30.67 -40.74
C GLU A 194 11.97 -30.45 -42.26
N THR A 195 11.60 -29.25 -42.74
CA THR A 195 11.67 -28.94 -44.18
C THR A 195 13.11 -28.85 -44.70
N LEU A 196 14.05 -28.32 -43.89
CA LEU A 196 15.47 -28.27 -44.24
C LEU A 196 16.07 -29.68 -44.30
N LEU A 197 15.73 -30.56 -43.36
CA LEU A 197 16.17 -31.95 -43.39
C LEU A 197 15.71 -32.67 -44.66
N LYS A 198 14.42 -32.51 -45.04
CA LYS A 198 13.90 -33.04 -46.31
C LYS A 198 14.61 -32.49 -47.54
N ARG A 199 14.96 -31.19 -47.53
CA ARG A 199 15.74 -30.57 -48.63
C ARG A 199 17.17 -31.11 -48.70
N ILE A 200 17.82 -31.32 -47.55
CA ILE A 200 19.15 -31.92 -47.47
C ILE A 200 19.13 -33.34 -48.03
N GLU A 201 18.13 -34.15 -47.65
CA GLU A 201 17.97 -35.51 -48.16
C GLU A 201 17.77 -35.53 -49.68
N LYS A 202 16.88 -34.68 -50.20
CA LYS A 202 16.67 -34.56 -51.66
C LYS A 202 17.95 -34.13 -52.39
N ASN A 203 18.66 -33.13 -51.88
CA ASN A 203 19.91 -32.67 -52.50
C ASN A 203 20.98 -33.77 -52.53
N LYS A 204 21.04 -34.65 -51.52
CA LYS A 204 21.95 -35.81 -51.54
C LYS A 204 21.59 -36.79 -52.65
N LEU A 205 20.31 -37.14 -52.78
CA LEU A 205 19.82 -38.02 -53.85
C LEU A 205 20.10 -37.44 -55.25
N ASP A 206 19.91 -36.13 -55.41
CA ASP A 206 20.21 -35.44 -56.67
C ASP A 206 21.72 -35.44 -56.97
N GLN A 207 22.58 -35.24 -55.96
CA GLN A 207 24.05 -35.35 -56.11
C GLN A 207 24.50 -36.76 -56.53
N ASP A 208 23.96 -37.80 -55.88
CA ASP A 208 24.27 -39.19 -56.21
C ASP A 208 23.83 -39.54 -57.65
N SER A 209 22.67 -39.03 -58.07
CA SER A 209 22.16 -39.21 -59.43
C SER A 209 23.06 -38.54 -60.49
N VAL A 210 23.54 -37.32 -60.21
CA VAL A 210 24.48 -36.60 -61.09
C VAL A 210 25.83 -37.31 -61.16
N ALA A 211 26.35 -37.82 -60.04
CA ALA A 211 27.60 -38.59 -60.01
C ALA A 211 27.50 -39.85 -60.88
N LEU A 212 26.39 -40.59 -60.77
CA LEU A 212 26.13 -41.80 -61.56
C LEU A 212 26.03 -41.49 -63.06
N ALA A 213 25.34 -40.41 -63.44
CA ALA A 213 25.27 -39.97 -64.84
C ALA A 213 26.64 -39.51 -65.38
N GLY A 214 27.45 -38.87 -64.54
CA GLY A 214 28.84 -38.51 -64.85
C GLY A 214 29.68 -39.74 -65.16
N GLU A 215 29.62 -40.78 -64.32
CA GLU A 215 30.30 -42.05 -64.57
C GLU A 215 29.84 -42.69 -65.88
N GLN A 216 28.53 -42.79 -66.13
CA GLN A 216 28.01 -43.32 -67.40
C GLN A 216 28.50 -42.54 -68.62
N SER A 217 28.61 -41.21 -68.52
CA SER A 217 29.14 -40.37 -69.59
C SER A 217 30.64 -40.59 -69.84
N LEU A 218 31.42 -40.86 -68.79
CA LEU A 218 32.84 -41.22 -68.90
C LEU A 218 33.04 -42.59 -69.54
N TYR A 219 32.21 -43.57 -69.21
CA TYR A 219 32.20 -44.87 -69.88
C TYR A 219 31.82 -44.74 -71.36
N ARG A 220 30.82 -43.92 -71.68
CA ARG A 220 30.42 -43.67 -73.07
C ARG A 220 31.51 -42.97 -73.88
N ASN A 221 32.16 -41.95 -73.30
CA ASN A 221 33.28 -41.27 -73.96
C ASN A 221 34.50 -42.18 -74.14
N SER A 222 34.80 -43.07 -73.19
CA SER A 222 35.89 -44.04 -73.32
C SER A 222 35.63 -45.07 -74.43
N ILE A 223 34.38 -45.51 -74.60
CA ILE A 223 33.97 -46.38 -75.72
C ILE A 223 34.06 -45.62 -77.06
N CYS A 224 33.66 -44.35 -77.11
CA CYS A 224 33.81 -43.53 -78.31
C CYS A 224 35.29 -43.29 -78.67
N PHE A 225 36.16 -43.04 -77.70
CA PHE A 225 37.60 -42.90 -77.93
C PHE A 225 38.25 -44.20 -78.41
N LEU A 226 37.81 -45.36 -77.91
CA LEU A 226 38.24 -46.67 -78.42
C LEU A 226 37.75 -46.91 -79.85
N PHE A 227 36.57 -46.41 -80.23
CA PHE A 227 36.06 -46.51 -81.60
C PHE A 227 36.75 -45.53 -82.58
N GLU A 228 37.09 -44.32 -82.15
CA GLU A 228 37.84 -43.36 -82.98
C GLU A 228 39.32 -43.75 -83.14
N GLY A 229 39.92 -44.41 -82.14
CA GLY A 229 41.27 -44.97 -82.26
C GLY A 229 41.36 -46.16 -83.23
N ILE A 230 40.25 -46.84 -83.53
CA ILE A 230 40.18 -47.95 -84.48
C ILE A 230 39.84 -47.46 -85.91
N ALA A 231 39.36 -46.23 -86.07
CA ALA A 231 39.00 -45.65 -87.36
C ALA A 231 40.20 -45.07 -88.16
N SER A 232 41.43 -45.14 -87.63
CA SER A 232 42.66 -44.66 -88.30
C SER A 232 43.58 -45.80 -88.78
N SER A 233 43.02 -46.94 -89.16
CA SER A 233 43.74 -47.98 -89.89
C SER A 233 42.79 -48.61 -90.90
N ASP A 234 43.03 -48.34 -92.18
CA ASP A 234 42.29 -48.83 -93.35
C ASP A 234 42.26 -50.37 -93.51
N ASP A 235 42.58 -51.15 -92.46
CA ASP A 235 42.72 -52.62 -92.51
C ASP A 235 41.53 -53.40 -91.90
N LEU A 236 40.51 -52.75 -91.33
CA LEU A 236 39.41 -53.46 -90.63
C LEU A 236 38.09 -53.58 -91.41
N ILE A 237 38.02 -53.08 -92.65
CA ILE A 237 36.87 -53.36 -93.54
C ILE A 237 36.85 -54.84 -93.96
N SER A 238 37.99 -55.54 -93.92
CA SER A 238 38.05 -56.98 -94.21
C SER A 238 37.50 -57.88 -93.10
N ILE A 239 37.50 -57.44 -91.83
CA ILE A 239 37.10 -58.31 -90.70
C ILE A 239 35.63 -58.09 -90.31
N LEU A 240 35.10 -56.88 -90.48
CA LEU A 240 33.70 -56.55 -90.15
C LEU A 240 32.66 -57.15 -91.11
N SER A 241 33.05 -57.57 -92.33
CA SER A 241 32.16 -58.33 -93.22
C SER A 241 31.97 -59.78 -92.79
N SER A 242 32.90 -60.36 -92.02
CA SER A 242 32.84 -61.75 -91.55
C SER A 242 32.01 -61.91 -90.27
N LEU A 243 31.99 -60.93 -89.38
CA LEU A 243 31.24 -61.00 -88.11
C LEU A 243 29.78 -60.55 -88.22
N ARG A 244 29.39 -59.84 -89.28
CA ARG A 244 28.00 -59.41 -89.48
C ARG A 244 27.06 -60.56 -89.91
N LEU A 245 27.61 -61.72 -90.31
CA LEU A 245 26.80 -62.90 -90.64
C LEU A 245 26.43 -63.77 -89.43
N THR A 246 27.10 -63.62 -88.28
CA THR A 246 26.88 -64.50 -87.11
C THR A 246 25.94 -63.90 -86.05
N ALA A 247 25.67 -62.60 -86.08
CA ALA A 247 24.82 -61.94 -85.09
C ALA A 247 23.32 -61.87 -85.47
N PHE A 248 22.96 -62.19 -86.71
CA PHE A 248 21.55 -62.13 -87.16
C PHE A 248 20.71 -63.38 -86.84
N THR A 249 21.31 -64.42 -86.27
CA THR A 249 20.61 -65.66 -85.87
C THR A 249 20.23 -65.73 -84.39
N LEU A 250 20.58 -64.75 -83.55
CA LEU A 250 20.37 -64.84 -82.09
C LEU A 250 19.32 -63.84 -81.52
N VAL A 251 18.45 -63.28 -82.36
CA VAL A 251 17.35 -62.38 -81.93
C VAL A 251 15.97 -62.94 -82.32
N ALA A 252 15.87 -64.25 -82.59
CA ALA A 252 14.59 -64.90 -82.93
C ALA A 252 13.92 -65.65 -81.76
N ASP A 253 14.55 -65.75 -80.58
CA ASP A 253 13.93 -66.37 -79.39
C ASP A 253 14.31 -65.60 -78.13
N VAL A 254 13.41 -64.72 -77.65
CA VAL A 254 13.01 -64.39 -76.26
C VAL A 254 11.99 -63.26 -76.30
#